data_AF-A0A8X6VCV7-F1
#
_entry.id   AF-A0A8X6VCV7-F1
#
_cell.length_a   1.000
_cell.length_b   1.000
_cell.length_c   1.000
_cell.angle_alpha   90.00
_cell.angle_beta   90.00
_cell.angle_gamma   90.00
#
_symmetry.space_group_name_H-M   'P 1'
#
loop_
_entity.id
_entity.type
_entity.pdbx_description
1 polymer ?
#
loop_
_entity_poly.entity_id
_entity_poly.type
_entity_poly.pdbx_seq_one_letter_code
_entity_poly.pdbx_strand_id
1 'polypeptide(L)'
;MDGTWQKRGYSFHNGCVSCISIATGKILDIEIMSHFCRICSKKAKIPDAASNAHVCCNHMGSASSMETVGAYRIFERSENHCKLQYTDYYGDGDSKAYESVKNM
;
A
#
# COMPACT_ATOMS: atom_id res chain seq x y z
N MET A 1 5.02 -1.28 -11.32
CA MET A 1 4.25 -1.01 -10.11
C MET A 1 2.79 -1.14 -10.47
N ASP A 2 2.06 -1.95 -9.72
CA ASP A 2 0.62 -2.11 -9.94
C ASP A 2 -0.08 -2.42 -8.61
N GLY A 3 -1.30 -1.91 -8.47
CA GLY A 3 -2.16 -2.04 -7.32
C GLY A 3 -3.34 -2.96 -7.58
N THR A 4 -3.71 -3.75 -6.58
CA THR A 4 -4.95 -4.54 -6.63
C THR A 4 -5.74 -4.39 -5.34
N TRP A 5 -7.06 -4.53 -5.46
CA TRP A 5 -7.99 -4.27 -4.36
C TRP A 5 -9.00 -5.38 -4.17
N GLN A 6 -9.48 -5.50 -2.94
CA GLN A 6 -10.43 -6.55 -2.56
C GLN A 6 -11.71 -6.58 -3.41
N LYS A 7 -12.16 -5.42 -3.89
CA LYS A 7 -13.39 -5.25 -4.68
C LYS A 7 -13.15 -4.26 -5.81
N ARG A 8 -13.88 -4.42 -6.93
CA ARG A 8 -13.92 -3.42 -8.01
C ARG A 8 -14.64 -2.14 -7.56
N GLY A 9 -14.22 -0.99 -8.09
CA GLY A 9 -14.76 0.34 -7.77
C GLY A 9 -13.88 1.10 -6.77
N TYR A 10 -14.21 2.36 -6.45
CA TYR A 10 -13.35 3.25 -5.65
C TYR A 10 -13.53 3.13 -4.11
N SER A 11 -14.30 2.15 -3.64
CA SER A 11 -14.63 1.97 -2.22
C SER A 11 -14.20 0.59 -1.71
N PHE A 12 -12.91 0.46 -1.41
CA PHE A 12 -12.32 -0.77 -0.88
C PHE A 12 -11.46 -0.46 0.34
N HIS A 13 -11.40 -1.41 1.27
CA HIS A 13 -10.72 -1.20 2.55
C HIS A 13 -9.31 -1.80 2.60
N ASN A 14 -9.02 -2.74 1.70
CA ASN A 14 -7.79 -3.50 1.63
C ASN A 14 -7.23 -3.40 0.21
N GLY A 15 -5.93 -3.17 0.10
CA GLY A 15 -5.18 -3.11 -1.14
C GLY A 15 -3.83 -3.82 -1.02
N CYS A 16 -3.28 -4.22 -2.15
CA CYS A 16 -1.93 -4.76 -2.26
C CYS A 16 -1.24 -4.05 -3.43
N VAL A 17 -0.07 -3.49 -3.18
CA VAL A 17 0.78 -2.89 -4.22
C VAL A 17 1.95 -3.81 -4.46
N SER A 18 2.30 -4.04 -5.71
CA SER A 18 3.40 -4.93 -6.09
C SER A 18 4.43 -4.22 -6.95
N CYS A 19 5.70 -4.50 -6.66
CA CYS A 19 6.82 -4.21 -7.55
C CYS A 19 7.19 -5.47 -8.32
N ILE A 20 7.17 -5.38 -9.64
CA ILE A 20 7.43 -6.51 -10.54
C ILE A 20 8.62 -6.14 -11.41
N SER A 21 9.60 -7.03 -11.47
CA SER A 21 10.77 -6.89 -12.34
C SER A 21 10.35 -6.93 -13.80
N ILE A 22 10.70 -5.89 -14.56
CA ILE A 22 10.47 -5.83 -16.01
C ILE A 22 11.25 -6.96 -16.72
N ALA A 23 12.48 -7.22 -16.29
CA ALA A 23 13.35 -8.21 -16.92
C ALA A 23 12.91 -9.66 -16.71
N THR A 24 12.31 -9.97 -15.56
CA THR A 24 12.02 -11.37 -15.17
C THR A 24 10.54 -11.68 -15.00
N GLY A 25 9.68 -10.66 -14.91
CA GLY A 25 8.26 -10.80 -14.56
C GLY A 25 8.03 -11.28 -13.11
N LYS A 26 9.08 -11.38 -12.28
CA LYS A 26 8.96 -11.82 -10.88
C LYS A 26 8.60 -10.65 -9.97
N ILE A 27 7.86 -10.95 -8.91
CA ILE A 27 7.57 -10.02 -7.83
C ILE A 27 8.86 -9.78 -7.04
N LEU A 28 9.26 -8.52 -6.93
CA LEU A 28 10.41 -8.06 -6.15
C LEU A 28 10.00 -7.71 -4.73
N ASP A 29 8.84 -7.09 -4.56
CA ASP A 29 8.31 -6.68 -3.26
C ASP A 29 6.79 -6.45 -3.33
N ILE A 30 6.11 -6.52 -2.19
CA ILE A 30 4.70 -6.21 -2.00
C ILE A 30 4.48 -5.32 -0.78
N GLU A 31 3.50 -4.41 -0.86
CA GLU A 31 2.98 -3.66 0.28
C GLU A 31 1.49 -3.95 0.43
N ILE A 32 1.13 -4.61 1.53
CA ILE A 32 -0.27 -4.89 1.87
C ILE A 32 -0.78 -3.76 2.75
N MET A 33 -1.88 -3.12 2.37
CA MET A 33 -2.46 -2.01 3.10
C MET A 33 -3.91 -2.26 3.48
N SER A 34 -4.27 -1.79 4.67
CA SER A 34 -5.64 -1.76 5.16
C SER A 34 -5.93 -0.45 5.88
N HIS A 35 -7.12 0.09 5.65
CA HIS A 35 -7.72 1.14 6.46
C HIS A 35 -8.94 0.67 7.26
N PHE A 36 -9.17 -0.65 7.36
CA PHE A 36 -10.28 -1.23 8.10
C PHE A 36 -9.86 -2.38 9.00
N CYS A 37 -10.32 -2.31 10.25
CA CYS A 37 -10.23 -3.42 11.18
C CYS A 37 -11.63 -3.87 11.62
N ARG A 38 -11.95 -5.15 11.37
CA ARG A 38 -13.22 -5.76 11.82
C ARG A 38 -13.36 -5.77 13.34
N ILE A 39 -12.26 -5.95 14.08
CA ILE A 39 -12.26 -5.97 15.55
C ILE A 39 -12.62 -4.58 16.07
N CYS A 40 -11.95 -3.54 15.59
CA CYS A 40 -12.25 -2.15 15.97
C CYS A 40 -13.68 -1.74 15.56
N SER A 41 -14.12 -2.12 14.36
CA SER A 41 -15.48 -1.85 13.88
C SER A 41 -16.55 -2.50 14.76
N LYS A 42 -16.30 -3.70 15.29
CA LYS A 42 -17.22 -4.35 16.26
C LYS A 42 -17.16 -3.68 17.63
N LYS A 43 -15.96 -3.36 18.14
CA LYS A 43 -15.78 -2.71 19.44
C LYS A 43 -16.41 -1.32 19.48
N ALA A 44 -16.36 -0.55 18.39
CA ALA A 44 -17.00 0.75 18.27
C ALA A 44 -18.53 0.71 18.48
N LYS A 45 -19.15 -0.47 18.40
CA LYS A 45 -20.58 -0.68 18.65
C LYS A 45 -20.90 -1.05 20.11
N ILE A 46 -19.88 -1.24 20.95
CA ILE A 46 -20.01 -1.64 22.35
C ILE A 46 -19.62 -0.43 23.22
N PRO A 47 -20.56 0.14 24.00
CA PRO A 47 -20.24 1.15 25.00
C PRO A 47 -19.21 0.59 26.01
N ASP A 48 -18.21 1.39 26.40
CA ASP A 48 -17.18 1.06 27.40
C ASP A 48 -16.16 -0.05 27.04
N ALA A 49 -16.10 -0.48 25.77
CA ALA A 49 -15.02 -1.36 25.34
C ALA A 49 -13.67 -0.64 25.38
N ALA A 50 -12.81 -1.03 26.33
CA ALA A 50 -11.45 -0.51 26.44
C ALA A 50 -10.72 -0.55 25.08
N SER A 51 -10.23 0.62 24.68
CA SER A 51 -9.37 0.83 23.52
C SER A 51 -8.00 0.22 23.81
N ASN A 52 -7.84 -1.10 23.61
CA ASN A 52 -6.50 -1.68 23.54
C ASN A 52 -5.74 -0.99 22.40
N ALA A 53 -4.45 -0.70 22.63
CA ALA A 53 -3.52 -0.23 21.60
C ALA A 53 -3.41 -1.29 20.50
N HIS A 54 -4.30 -1.21 19.51
CA HIS A 54 -4.37 -2.09 18.36
C HIS A 54 -3.99 -1.29 17.13
N VAL A 55 -2.92 -1.68 16.43
CA VAL A 55 -2.59 -1.10 15.14
C VAL A 55 -3.61 -1.60 14.13
N CYS A 56 -4.65 -0.78 13.91
CA CYS A 56 -5.85 -1.16 13.15
C CYS A 56 -5.70 -1.03 11.65
N CYS A 57 -4.86 -0.09 11.23
CA CYS A 57 -4.74 0.36 9.87
C CYS A 57 -3.28 0.75 9.67
N ASN A 58 -2.64 0.22 8.63
CA ASN A 58 -1.32 0.66 8.23
C ASN A 58 -1.39 1.67 7.07
N HIS A 59 -2.59 2.11 6.68
CA HIS A 59 -2.81 3.16 5.70
C HIS A 59 -3.81 4.20 6.23
N MET A 60 -3.49 5.47 6.01
CA MET A 60 -4.40 6.60 6.22
C MET A 60 -4.61 7.30 4.87
N GLY A 61 -5.87 7.63 4.56
CA GLY A 61 -6.23 8.30 3.31
C GLY A 61 -7.20 7.47 2.47
N SER A 62 -7.34 7.84 1.20
CA SER A 62 -8.27 7.18 0.30
C SER A 62 -7.75 5.80 -0.13
N ALA A 63 -8.70 5.00 -0.59
CA ALA A 63 -8.46 3.78 -1.32
C ALA A 63 -7.47 3.99 -2.49
N SER A 64 -7.69 5.04 -3.29
CA SER A 64 -6.82 5.38 -4.43
C SER A 64 -5.41 5.80 -4.04
N SER A 65 -5.19 6.36 -2.84
CA SER A 65 -3.84 6.76 -2.40
C SER A 65 -2.97 5.60 -1.96
N MET A 66 -3.56 4.40 -1.79
CA MET A 66 -2.81 3.20 -1.42
C MET A 66 -1.71 2.89 -2.44
N GLU A 67 -1.97 3.07 -3.74
CA GLU A 67 -0.95 2.76 -4.75
C GLU A 67 0.29 3.66 -4.61
N THR A 68 0.08 4.97 -4.47
CA THR A 68 1.14 5.94 -4.25
C THR A 68 1.91 5.65 -2.96
N VAL A 69 1.21 5.44 -1.84
CA VAL A 69 1.84 5.15 -0.55
C VAL A 69 2.60 3.83 -0.58
N GLY A 70 2.03 2.80 -1.21
CA GLY A 70 2.65 1.50 -1.34
C GLY A 70 3.90 1.53 -2.22
N ALA A 71 3.87 2.29 -3.31
CA ALA A 71 5.03 2.49 -4.17
C ALA A 71 6.18 3.15 -3.40
N TYR A 72 5.91 4.25 -2.70
CA TYR A 72 6.90 4.92 -1.86
C TYR A 72 7.52 3.97 -0.83
N ARG A 73 6.69 3.21 -0.09
CA ARG A 73 7.18 2.28 0.95
C ARG A 73 8.05 1.17 0.39
N ILE A 74 7.74 0.65 -0.80
CA ILE A 74 8.55 -0.37 -1.46
C ILE A 74 9.92 0.21 -1.85
N PHE A 75 9.94 1.41 -2.45
CA PHE A 75 11.18 2.08 -2.83
C PHE A 75 12.05 2.39 -1.61
N GLU A 76 11.46 3.01 -0.59
CA GLU A 76 12.12 3.32 0.68
C GLU A 76 12.69 2.06 1.35
N ARG A 77 11.94 0.96 1.33
CA ARG A 77 12.39 -0.32 1.89
C ARG A 77 13.57 -0.91 1.11
N SER A 78 13.55 -0.87 -0.21
CA SER A 78 14.66 -1.32 -1.06
C SER A 78 15.94 -0.55 -0.77
N GLU A 79 15.88 0.78 -0.66
CA GLU A 79 17.04 1.61 -0.34
C GLU A 79 17.56 1.34 1.07
N ASN A 80 16.66 1.29 2.04
CA ASN A 80 17.06 1.14 3.44
C ASN A 80 17.65 -0.23 3.73
N HIS A 81 17.03 -1.30 3.23
CA HIS A 81 17.37 -2.68 3.59
C HIS A 81 18.29 -3.37 2.59
N CYS A 82 18.21 -3.02 1.30
CA CYS A 82 18.98 -3.68 0.24
C CYS A 82 20.06 -2.78 -0.37
N LYS A 83 20.03 -1.46 -0.12
CA LYS A 83 20.91 -0.47 -0.78
C LYS A 83 20.77 -0.51 -2.30
N LEU A 84 19.54 -0.76 -2.77
CA LEU A 84 19.19 -0.85 -4.19
C LEU A 84 18.16 0.21 -4.55
N GLN A 85 18.36 0.84 -5.70
CA GLN A 85 17.41 1.78 -6.30
C GLN A 85 16.79 1.16 -7.56
N TYR A 86 15.49 1.37 -7.74
CA TYR A 86 14.81 0.99 -8.98
C TYR A 86 14.96 2.13 -10.00
N THR A 87 15.61 1.85 -11.12
CA THR A 87 15.92 2.86 -12.15
C THR A 87 14.82 3.05 -13.18
N ASP A 88 14.03 2.00 -13.43
CA ASP A 88 13.01 1.97 -14.45
C ASP A 88 11.64 1.74 -13.82
N TYR A 89 10.65 2.55 -14.22
CA TYR A 89 9.30 2.49 -13.70
C TYR A 89 8.32 2.17 -14.84
N TYR A 90 7.50 1.13 -14.64
CA TYR A 90 6.39 0.78 -15.52
C TYR A 90 5.11 0.64 -14.69
N GLY A 91 4.06 1.37 -15.02
CA GLY A 91 2.78 1.40 -14.29
C GLY A 91 1.57 1.47 -15.22
N ASP A 92 0.37 1.47 -14.63
CA ASP A 92 -0.92 1.38 -15.34
C ASP A 92 -1.36 2.69 -16.03
N GLY A 93 -0.61 3.79 -15.82
CA GLY A 93 -0.85 5.10 -16.41
C GLY A 93 -1.28 6.19 -15.42
N ASP A 94 -1.60 5.85 -14.16
CA ASP A 94 -1.75 6.88 -13.11
C ASP A 94 -0.35 7.38 -12.69
N SER A 95 -0.04 8.63 -13.02
CA SER A 95 1.29 9.18 -12.76
C SER A 95 1.55 9.46 -11.28
N LYS A 96 0.56 9.43 -10.39
CA LYS A 96 0.77 9.78 -8.97
C LYS A 96 1.79 8.89 -8.27
N ALA A 97 1.75 7.58 -8.52
CA ALA A 97 2.72 6.66 -7.93
C ALA A 97 4.14 6.92 -8.47
N TYR A 98 4.29 7.14 -9.78
CA TYR A 98 5.56 7.57 -10.38
C TYR A 98 6.07 8.88 -9.77
N GLU A 99 5.22 9.91 -9.68
CA GLU A 99 5.56 11.22 -9.12
C GLU A 99 6.06 11.13 -7.68
N SER A 100 5.55 10.18 -6.89
CA SER A 100 5.99 9.97 -5.50
C SER A 100 7.37 9.34 -5.36
N VAL A 101 7.88 8.67 -6.39
CA VAL A 101 9.15 7.91 -6.32
C VAL A 101 10.21 8.37 -7.31
N LYS A 102 9.89 9.26 -8.26
CA LYS A 102 10.81 9.68 -9.34
C LYS A 102 12.11 10.34 -8.89
N ASN A 103 12.16 10.83 -7.65
CA ASN A 103 13.31 11.53 -7.05
C ASN A 103 13.87 10.80 -5.82
N MET A 104 13.46 9.56 -5.57
CA MET A 104 14.09 8.67 -4.58
C MET A 104 15.33 8.06 -5.24
#